data_AF-A0A925H5I3-F1
#
_entry.id   AF-A0A925H5I3-F1
#
_cell.length_a   1.000
_cell.length_b   1.000
_cell.length_c   1.000
_cell.angle_alpha   90.00
_cell.angle_beta   90.00
_cell.angle_gamma   90.00
#
_symmetry.space_group_name_H-M   'P 1'
#
loop_
_entity.id
_entity.type
_entity.pdbx_description
1 polymer ?
#
loop_
_entity_poly.entity_id
_entity_poly.type
_entity_poly.pdbx_seq_one_letter_code
_entity_poly.pdbx_strand_id
1 'polypeptide(L)' 'MRGENVGTINCPSCGATLVAGLRFCRMCGYRLGEGVEEYVPTQLLDPAAPTAAA' A
#
# COMPACT_ATOMS: atom_id res chain seq x y z
N MET A 1 -3.24 19.95 -9.99
CA MET A 1 -2.11 19.55 -9.14
C MET A 1 -2.67 18.86 -7.92
N ARG A 2 -2.61 17.53 -7.81
CA ARG A 2 -3.09 16.81 -6.61
C ARG A 2 -1.87 16.46 -5.75
N GLY A 3 -1.67 17.26 -4.71
CA GLY A 3 -0.63 17.06 -3.71
C GLY A 3 -1.03 15.94 -2.76
N GLU A 4 -0.25 14.87 -2.79
CA GLU A 4 -0.38 13.70 -1.92
C GLU A 4 -0.10 14.14 -0.47
N ASN A 5 -1.13 14.08 0.38
CA ASN A 5 -1.03 14.39 1.80
C ASN A 5 -0.38 13.21 2.53
N VAL A 6 0.94 13.17 2.46
CA VAL A 6 1.73 12.20 3.19
C VAL A 6 1.69 12.54 4.68
N GLY A 7 0.80 11.86 5.43
CA GLY A 7 0.77 11.93 6.89
C GLY A 7 2.03 11.37 7.53
N THR A 8 2.28 11.66 8.80
CA THR A 8 3.38 11.06 9.59
C THR A 8 2.82 10.33 10.80
N ILE A 9 3.38 9.16 11.12
CA ILE A 9 3.02 8.33 12.28
C ILE A 9 4.26 8.06 13.15
N ASN A 10 4.07 7.80 14.43
CA ASN A 10 5.13 7.41 15.36
C ASN A 10 5.14 5.90 15.57
N CYS A 11 6.33 5.29 15.54
CA CYS A 11 6.48 3.86 15.79
C CYS A 11 6.17 3.56 17.27
N PRO A 12 5.25 2.62 17.58
CA PRO A 12 4.94 2.27 18.96
C PRO A 12 6.06 1.46 19.64
N SER A 13 6.99 0.88 18.87
CA SER A 13 8.07 0.05 19.42
C SER A 13 9.34 0.83 19.74
N CYS A 14 9.69 1.86 18.96
CA CYS A 14 10.92 2.65 19.18
C CYS A 14 10.68 4.15 19.32
N GLY A 15 9.46 4.64 19.09
CA GLY A 15 9.14 6.07 19.13
C GLY A 15 9.57 6.87 17.90
N ALA A 16 10.20 6.25 16.90
CA ALA A 16 10.66 6.94 15.70
C ALA A 16 9.49 7.55 14.91
N THR A 17 9.65 8.80 14.46
CA THR A 17 8.72 9.45 13.53
C THR A 17 8.93 8.91 12.13
N LEU A 18 7.85 8.46 11.52
CA LEU A 18 7.83 7.74 10.25
C LEU A 18 6.74 8.32 9.36
N VAL A 19 6.89 8.08 8.07
CA VAL A 19 5.91 8.46 7.07
C VAL A 19 4.72 7.48 7.08
N ALA A 20 3.50 8.00 7.01
CA ALA A 20 2.29 7.19 6.84
C ALA A 20 2.38 6.40 5.53
N GLY A 21 2.00 5.12 5.57
CA GLY A 21 2.14 4.18 4.43
C GLY A 21 3.38 3.29 4.48
N LEU A 22 4.27 3.45 5.47
CA LEU A 22 5.37 2.51 5.71
C LEU A 22 4.86 1.20 6.31
N ARG A 23 5.19 0.06 5.68
CA ARG A 23 4.86 -1.29 6.18
C ARG A 23 5.69 -1.69 7.40
N PHE A 24 6.95 -1.25 7.43
CA PHE A 24 7.92 -1.56 8.47
C PHE A 24 8.64 -0.30 8.93
N CYS A 25 8.97 -0.25 10.21
CA CYS A 25 9.82 0.77 10.77
C CYS A 25 11.25 0.60 10.25
N ARG A 26 11.75 1.63 9.55
CA ARG A 26 13.13 1.68 9.03
C ARG A 26 14.20 1.78 10.14
N MET A 27 13.80 2.08 11.37
CA MET A 27 14.70 2.25 12.52
C MET A 27 14.85 0.96 13.34
N CYS A 28 13.75 0.30 13.68
CA CYS A 28 13.78 -0.88 14.57
C CYS A 28 13.22 -2.17 13.94
N GLY A 29 12.64 -2.11 12.73
CA GLY A 29 12.04 -3.27 12.06
C GLY A 29 10.63 -3.62 12.51
N TYR A 30 10.02 -2.85 13.43
CA TYR A 30 8.64 -3.09 13.87
C TYR A 30 7.63 -2.99 12.71
N ARG A 31 6.67 -3.90 12.66
CA ARG A 31 5.59 -3.94 11.66
C ARG A 31 4.53 -2.90 12.02
N LEU A 32 4.38 -1.86 11.20
CA LEU A 32 3.46 -0.74 11.47
C LEU A 32 2.06 -0.96 10.89
N GLY A 33 1.93 -1.92 9.97
CA GLY A 33 0.66 -2.33 9.38
C GLY A 33 0.87 -2.87 7.96
N GLU A 34 0.10 -3.90 7.60
CA GLU A 34 -0.09 -4.28 6.20
C GLU A 34 -0.75 -3.10 5.49
N GLY A 35 -0.10 -2.59 4.43
CA GLY A 35 -0.67 -1.51 3.64
C GLY A 35 -2.01 -1.94 3.06
N VAL A 36 -3.09 -1.42 3.64
CA VAL A 36 -4.45 -1.51 3.11
C VAL A 36 -4.61 -0.44 2.05
N GLU A 37 -4.15 -0.76 0.84
CA GLU A 37 -4.69 -0.30 -0.45
C GLU A 37 -3.79 -0.90 -1.53
N GLU A 38 -4.33 -1.93 -2.17
CA GLU A 38 -3.95 -2.48 -3.46
C GLU A 38 -2.45 -2.79 -3.64
N TYR A 39 -2.03 -3.97 -3.16
CA TYR A 39 -1.37 -4.82 -4.16
C TYR A 39 -2.42 -5.01 -5.23
N VAL A 40 -2.36 -4.21 -6.30
CA VAL A 40 -3.10 -4.48 -7.53
C VAL A 40 -2.54 -5.84 -7.95
N PRO A 41 -3.25 -6.98 -7.78
CA PRO A 41 -2.87 -8.12 -8.59
C PRO A 41 -2.89 -7.57 -10.00
N THR A 42 -1.78 -7.67 -10.74
CA THR A 42 -1.74 -7.31 -12.17
C THR A 42 -3.05 -7.80 -12.73
N GLN A 43 -3.97 -6.90 -13.09
CA GLN A 43 -5.29 -7.31 -13.57
C GLN A 43 -4.95 -8.21 -14.74
N LEU A 44 -5.08 -9.50 -14.50
CA LEU A 44 -4.88 -10.51 -15.49
C LEU A 44 -6.08 -10.27 -16.37
N LEU A 45 -5.86 -9.48 -17.43
CA LEU A 45 -6.91 -9.03 -18.33
C LEU A 45 -7.78 -10.25 -18.58
N ASP A 46 -9.04 -10.14 -18.17
CA ASP A 46 -9.95 -11.26 -18.08
C ASP A 46 -9.91 -12.06 -19.38
N PRO A 47 -9.52 -13.35 -19.40
CA PRO A 47 -9.53 -14.15 -20.63
C PRO A 47 -10.95 -14.52 -21.10
N ALA A 48 -11.98 -13.82 -20.61
CA ALA A 48 -13.38 -14.03 -20.93
C ALA A 48 -14.04 -12.72 -21.42
N ALA A 49 -13.44 -12.09 -22.43
CA ALA A 49 -14.24 -11.25 -23.33
C ALA A 49 -15.33 -12.15 -23.95
N PRO A 50 -16.59 -11.70 -24.02
CA PRO A 50 -17.70 -12.56 -24.44
C PRO A 50 -17.41 -13.06 -25.86
N THR A 51 -17.59 -14.36 -26.07
CA THR A 51 -17.60 -14.99 -27.38
C THR A 51 -18.68 -14.31 -28.24
N ALA A 52 -18.29 -13.27 -28.96
CA ALA A 52 -19.13 -12.56 -29.89
C ALA A 52 -19.31 -13.46 -31.12
N ALA A 53 -20.47 -14.12 -31.13
CA ALA A 53 -21.06 -14.77 -32.27
C ALA A 53 -21.07 -13.85 -33.51
N ALA A 54 -20.67 -14.41 -34.66
CA ALA A 54 -21.27 -14.22 -35.98
C ALA A 54 -20.62 -15.19 -36.97
#